data_AF-A0A534LMW3-F1
#
_entry.id   AF-A0A534LMW3-F1
#
_cell.length_a   1.000
_cell.length_b   1.000
_cell.length_c   1.000
_cell.angle_alpha   90.00
_cell.angle_beta   90.00
_cell.angle_gamma   90.00
#
_symmetry.space_group_name_H-M   'P 1'
#
loop_
_entity.id
_entity.type
_entity.pdbx_description
1 polymer ?
#
loop_
_entity_poly.entity_id
_entity_poly.type
_entity_poly.pdbx_seq_one_letter_code
_entity_poly.pdbx_strand_id
1 'polypeptide(L)' 'PRVYPVPANLDLKVAQLKLRSLGIGIDRLTKEQRTYLESWREGT' A
#
# COMPACT_ATOMS: atom_id res chain seq x y z
N PRO A 1 30.91 4.15 -10.85
CA PRO A 1 29.45 4.22 -11.02
C PRO A 1 28.71 4.04 -9.68
N ARG A 2 27.65 4.82 -9.43
CA ARG A 2 26.81 4.70 -8.21
C ARG A 2 25.39 4.30 -8.60
N VAL A 3 24.79 3.41 -7.81
CA VAL A 3 23.41 2.95 -7.97
C VAL A 3 22.55 3.66 -6.92
N TYR A 4 21.38 4.12 -7.34
CA TYR A 4 20.40 4.78 -6.49
C TYR A 4 19.12 3.95 -6.47
N PRO A 5 18.57 3.61 -5.29
CA PRO A 5 17.30 2.91 -5.22
C PRO A 5 16.17 3.82 -5.69
N VAL A 6 15.14 3.21 -6.29
CA VAL A 6 13.92 3.93 -6.64
C VAL A 6 13.20 4.32 -5.34
N PRO A 7 12.74 5.58 -5.21
CA PRO A 7 11.90 6.00 -4.09
C PRO A 7 10.63 5.14 -3.97
N ALA A 8 10.30 4.69 -2.75
CA ALA A 8 9.20 3.75 -2.52
C ALA A 8 7.83 4.28 -3.00
N ASN A 9 7.59 5.59 -2.90
CA ASN A 9 6.36 6.21 -3.39
C ASN A 9 6.20 6.11 -4.91
N LEU A 10 7.30 6.14 -5.68
CA LEU A 10 7.28 5.95 -7.12
C LEU A 10 7.01 4.50 -7.48
N ASP A 11 7.64 3.56 -6.77
CA ASP A 11 7.40 2.13 -6.95
C ASP A 11 5.92 1.77 -6.71
N LEU A 12 5.36 2.25 -5.59
CA LEU A 12 3.93 2.09 -5.27
C LEU A 12 3.02 2.70 -6.35
N LYS A 13 3.39 3.85 -6.92
CA LYS A 13 2.59 4.51 -7.96
C LYS A 13 2.57 3.66 -9.25
N VAL A 14 3.70 3.04 -9.62
CA VAL A 14 3.77 2.13 -10.77
C VAL A 14 2.92 0.89 -10.53
N ALA A 15 3.01 0.27 -9.34
CA ALA A 15 2.19 -0.88 -8.98
C ALA A 15 0.69 -0.57 -9.06
N GLN A 16 0.26 0.57 -8.50
CA GLN A 16 -1.14 1.01 -8.57
C GLN A 16 -1.62 1.26 -10.00
N LEU A 17 -0.78 1.83 -10.87
CA LEU A 17 -1.11 2.03 -12.29
C LEU A 17 -1.30 0.69 -13.01
N LYS A 18 -0.44 -0.30 -12.73
CA LYS A 18 -0.54 -1.64 -13.31
C LYS A 18 -1.81 -2.37 -12.86
N LEU A 19 -2.16 -2.30 -11.59
CA LEU A 19 -3.40 -2.91 -11.09
C LEU A 19 -4.63 -2.28 -11.74
N ARG A 20 -4.66 -0.93 -11.86
CA ARG A 20 -5.75 -0.22 -12.56
C ARG A 20 -5.88 -0.63 -14.02
N SER A 21 -4.77 -0.83 -14.75
CA SER A 21 -4.84 -1.24 -16.16
C SER A 21 -5.32 -2.68 -16.34
N LEU A 22 -5.25 -3.50 -15.29
CA LEU A 22 -5.84 -4.84 -15.23
C LEU A 22 -7.29 -4.84 -14.72
N GLY A 23 -7.87 -3.66 -14.44
CA GLY A 23 -9.20 -3.56 -13.85
C GLY A 23 -9.27 -3.98 -12.38
N ILE A 24 -8.12 -4.10 -11.70
CA ILE A 24 -8.04 -4.49 -10.30
C ILE A 24 -8.08 -3.24 -9.42
N GLY A 25 -9.13 -3.11 -8.62
CA GLY A 25 -9.26 -2.08 -7.58
C GLY A 25 -8.58 -2.52 -6.28
N ILE A 26 -7.97 -1.56 -5.58
CA ILE A 26 -7.56 -1.72 -4.17
C ILE A 26 -8.64 -1.02 -3.34
N ASP A 27 -9.24 -1.76 -2.42
CA ASP A 27 -10.24 -1.22 -1.50
C ASP A 27 -9.60 -0.36 -0.41
N ARG A 28 -10.44 0.26 0.41
CA ARG A 28 -10.01 1.08 1.54
C ARG A 28 -10.59 0.51 2.81
N LEU A 29 -9.77 0.49 3.85
CA LEU A 29 -10.23 0.13 5.19
C LEU A 29 -11.41 1.00 5.60
N THR A 30 -12.47 0.37 6.09
CA THR A 30 -13.56 1.05 6.77
C THR A 30 -13.04 1.67 8.07
N LYS A 31 -13.80 2.61 8.63
CA LYS A 31 -13.47 3.22 9.92
C LYS A 31 -13.33 2.16 11.01
N GLU A 32 -14.26 1.22 11.06
CA GLU A 32 -14.26 0.12 12.03
C GLU A 32 -13.04 -0.80 11.84
N GLN A 33 -12.71 -1.19 10.61
CA GLN A 33 -11.51 -1.99 10.33
C GLN A 33 -10.22 -1.27 10.76
N ARG A 34 -10.13 0.04 10.52
CA ARG A 34 -8.99 0.85 11.00
C ARG A 34 -8.91 0.87 12.52
N THR A 35 -10.03 1.14 13.20
CA THR A 35 -10.08 1.14 14.66
C THR A 35 -9.73 -0.23 15.24
N TYR A 36 -10.19 -1.32 14.62
CA TYR A 36 -9.83 -2.67 15.02
C TYR A 36 -8.31 -2.89 14.92
N LEU A 37 -7.69 -2.54 13.79
CA LEU A 37 -6.24 -2.65 13.59
C LEU A 37 -5.44 -1.79 14.60
N GLU A 38 -5.88 -0.57 14.87
CA GLU A 38 -5.24 0.32 15.86
C GLU A 38 -5.41 -0.17 17.31
N SER A 39 -6.51 -0.88 17.59
CA SER A 39 -6.77 -1.46 18.92
C SER A 39 -5.95 -2.71 19.22
N TRP A 40 -5.37 -3.33 18.18
CA TRP A 40 -4.57 -4.55 18.31
C TRP A 40 -3.23 -4.25 18.99
N ARG A 41 -3.03 -4.80 20.20
CA ARG A 41 -1.83 -4.61 21.03
C ARG A 41 -0.92 -5.82 21.13
N GLU A 42 -1.26 -6.94 20.48
CA GLU A 42 -0.39 -8.11 20.43
C GLU A 42 0.59 -7.98 19.27
N GLY A 43 1.88 -7.88 19.62
CA GLY A 43 2.95 -7.54 18.69
C GLY A 43 3.36 -8.67 17.75
N THR A 44 3.84 -8.24 16.58
CA THR A 44 5.01 -8.81 15.92
C THR A 44 6.14 -7.80 16.02
#